data_AF-A0A1G4IPU9-F1
#
_entry.id   AF-A0A1G4IPU9-F1
#
_cell.length_a   1.000
_cell.length_b   1.000
_cell.length_c   1.000
_cell.angle_alpha   90.00
_cell.angle_beta   90.00
_cell.angle_gamma   90.00
#
_symmetry.space_group_name_H-M   'P 1'
#
loop_
_entity.id
_entity.type
_entity.pdbx_description
1 polymer ?
#
loop_
_entity_poly.entity_id
_entity_poly.type
_entity_poly.pdbx_seq_one_letter_code
_entity_poly.pdbx_strand_id
1 'polypeptide(L)'
;MLSRVSIRSGLRLSSQANKLGSRNLMVYHRLHNVSSDGNLQGLNEAKDEVTKRKPLSRIAIGGTASQSQKASGGGSGSIEFATWKATALVLTLGGTLYYFFAKEKRRLEIEKEAEANRGYGKPLVGGPFKLVDFNGDEFTEQNLLGKFSIIYFGFSHCPDICPDELDKLSVWLDGLKKKGIEIQPIFITCDPARDPPHVLKEYLSEFHPDMIGLTGDYEAVKQACKKYRVYFSTPPSLKPGQDYLVDHSIFFYLMDPEGQFIDALGRQYDEQTGVAKIQEHVNAYAPKEQREKRKEKWYSFLFN
;
A
#
# COMPACT_ATOMS: atom_id res chain seq x y z
N MET A 1 -36.69 -51.94 26.23
CA MET A 1 -36.69 -52.66 24.93
C MET A 1 -36.00 -51.76 23.91
N LEU A 2 -34.68 -51.87 23.75
CA LEU A 2 -33.98 -52.61 22.67
C LEU A 2 -34.30 -52.01 21.29
N SER A 3 -33.39 -51.30 20.62
CA SER A 3 -32.31 -51.83 19.76
C SER A 3 -31.57 -50.60 19.17
N ARG A 4 -30.24 -50.34 19.23
CA ARG A 4 -29.01 -51.09 18.87
C ARG A 4 -28.95 -51.63 17.44
N VAL A 5 -28.46 -50.82 16.49
CA VAL A 5 -27.65 -51.33 15.37
C VAL A 5 -26.43 -50.43 15.15
N SER A 6 -25.26 -51.08 15.26
CA SER A 6 -23.92 -50.59 14.97
C SER A 6 -23.44 -51.39 13.77
N ILE A 7 -22.86 -50.74 12.75
CA ILE A 7 -22.01 -51.41 11.75
C ILE A 7 -20.76 -50.54 11.50
N ARG A 8 -19.66 -50.96 12.14
CA ARG A 8 -18.25 -50.89 11.69
C ARG A 8 -18.15 -51.56 10.30
N SER A 9 -17.28 -51.25 9.35
CA SER A 9 -15.83 -50.95 9.36
C SER A 9 -15.36 -50.97 7.90
N GLY A 10 -14.27 -50.29 7.56
CA GLY A 10 -13.56 -50.58 6.31
C GLY A 10 -12.45 -49.60 5.94
N LEU A 11 -11.29 -49.74 6.56
CA LEU A 11 -10.02 -49.14 6.10
C LEU A 11 -9.71 -49.52 4.65
N ARG A 12 -9.10 -48.60 3.89
CA ARG A 12 -7.90 -48.93 3.09
C ARG A 12 -7.04 -47.69 2.82
N LEU A 13 -5.82 -47.74 3.34
CA LEU A 13 -4.69 -46.91 2.96
C LEU A 13 -4.19 -47.26 1.55
N SER A 14 -3.78 -46.22 0.82
CA SER A 14 -2.73 -46.18 -0.21
C SER A 14 -2.36 -44.69 -0.26
N SER A 15 -1.23 -44.21 0.25
CA SER A 15 0.18 -44.52 -0.04
C SER A 15 0.47 -44.63 -1.53
N GLN A 16 0.74 -43.47 -2.13
CA GLN A 16 1.77 -43.34 -3.18
C GLN A 16 2.46 -41.99 -3.01
N ALA A 17 3.78 -42.07 -3.03
CA ALA A 17 4.73 -41.03 -2.68
C ALA A 17 5.21 -40.26 -3.92
N ASN A 18 5.74 -39.06 -3.63
CA ASN A 18 6.87 -38.40 -4.28
C ASN A 18 6.92 -38.33 -5.81
N LYS A 19 6.79 -37.09 -6.33
CA LYS A 19 7.92 -36.43 -7.01
C LYS A 19 7.59 -35.00 -7.46
N LEU A 20 8.62 -34.15 -7.39
CA LEU A 20 8.82 -32.86 -8.08
C LEU A 20 8.00 -31.70 -7.51
N GLY A 21 8.57 -30.57 -7.08
CA GLY A 21 9.95 -30.12 -7.14
C GLY A 21 9.95 -28.66 -6.69
N SER A 22 10.54 -28.41 -5.52
CA SER A 22 10.80 -27.08 -4.99
C SER A 22 11.74 -26.31 -5.91
N ARG A 23 11.42 -25.07 -6.24
CA ARG A 23 12.42 -24.07 -6.66
C ARG A 23 11.91 -22.63 -6.56
N ASN A 24 12.55 -21.90 -5.63
CA ASN A 24 13.07 -20.51 -5.69
C ASN A 24 12.07 -19.40 -6.03
N LEU A 25 11.76 -18.43 -5.18
CA LEU A 25 12.61 -17.52 -4.39
C LEU A 25 13.67 -16.74 -5.20
N MET A 26 13.40 -15.44 -5.29
CA MET A 26 14.31 -14.29 -5.39
C MET A 26 15.07 -13.97 -6.70
N VAL A 27 14.68 -12.79 -7.21
CA VAL A 27 15.51 -11.59 -7.43
C VAL A 27 16.37 -11.50 -8.68
N TYR A 28 15.95 -10.53 -9.49
CA TYR A 28 16.70 -9.77 -10.48
C TYR A 28 18.03 -9.20 -9.92
N HIS A 29 19.14 -9.46 -10.62
CA HIS A 29 20.05 -8.39 -11.04
C HIS A 29 21.04 -8.89 -12.09
N ARG A 30 21.41 -7.98 -13.00
CA ARG A 30 22.77 -7.79 -13.54
C ARG A 30 23.08 -8.27 -14.98
N LEU A 31 23.04 -7.25 -15.85
CA LEU A 31 24.02 -6.83 -16.86
C LEU A 31 24.14 -7.59 -18.19
N HIS A 32 23.95 -6.79 -19.22
CA HIS A 32 24.41 -6.96 -20.59
C HIS A 32 25.90 -7.31 -20.67
N ASN A 33 26.21 -8.35 -21.44
CA ASN A 33 27.49 -8.48 -22.11
C ASN A 33 27.24 -9.18 -23.45
N VAL A 34 27.36 -8.43 -24.55
CA VAL A 34 27.47 -8.97 -25.90
C VAL A 34 28.89 -8.59 -26.35
N SER A 35 29.77 -9.59 -26.33
CA SER A 35 31.07 -9.52 -26.98
C SER A 35 31.00 -10.42 -28.20
N SER A 36 31.40 -9.84 -29.33
CA SER A 36 31.45 -10.44 -30.65
C SER A 36 32.68 -11.34 -30.78
N ASP A 37 32.49 -12.57 -31.26
CA ASP A 37 33.57 -13.40 -31.78
C ASP A 37 33.87 -13.02 -33.24
N GLY A 38 35.16 -12.92 -33.56
CA GLY A 38 35.66 -12.58 -34.89
C GLY A 38 37.15 -12.88 -35.01
N ASN A 39 37.46 -14.16 -35.17
CA ASN A 39 38.75 -14.75 -35.52
C ASN A 39 39.41 -14.10 -36.75
N LEU A 40 40.74 -13.89 -36.75
CA LEU A 40 41.63 -14.20 -37.89
C LEU A 40 43.11 -14.00 -37.51
N GLN A 41 43.88 -15.05 -37.80
CA GLN A 41 45.33 -15.20 -37.66
C GLN A 41 46.09 -14.36 -38.69
N GLY A 42 47.34 -13.98 -38.39
CA GLY A 42 48.23 -13.46 -39.42
C GLY A 42 49.55 -12.84 -38.95
N LEU A 43 50.57 -13.71 -38.78
CA LEU A 43 51.96 -13.56 -39.26
C LEU A 43 52.82 -12.35 -38.83
N ASN A 44 53.83 -12.71 -38.00
CA ASN A 44 55.27 -12.58 -38.26
C ASN A 44 55.97 -11.21 -38.42
N GLU A 45 57.17 -11.23 -37.82
CA GLU A 45 58.41 -10.56 -38.21
C GLU A 45 58.70 -9.16 -37.66
N ALA A 46 59.52 -9.21 -36.61
CA ALA A 46 60.42 -8.18 -36.15
C ALA A 46 61.36 -7.68 -37.27
N LYS A 47 61.62 -6.37 -37.29
CA LYS A 47 62.99 -5.85 -37.14
C LYS A 47 62.99 -4.33 -36.94
N ASP A 48 63.83 -3.96 -35.99
CA ASP A 48 64.09 -2.63 -35.47
C ASP A 48 64.85 -1.73 -36.46
N GLU A 49 64.49 -0.45 -36.52
CA GLU A 49 65.41 0.61 -36.93
C GLU A 49 65.17 1.87 -36.07
N VAL A 50 65.96 2.00 -35.00
CA VAL A 50 65.91 3.12 -34.07
C VAL A 50 66.93 4.18 -34.50
N THR A 51 66.44 5.34 -34.95
CA THR A 51 67.26 6.54 -35.17
C THR A 51 67.25 7.46 -33.94
N LYS A 52 68.45 7.89 -33.57
CA LYS A 52 68.82 8.60 -32.33
C LYS A 52 68.41 10.09 -32.36
N ARG A 53 67.62 10.58 -31.39
CA ARG A 53 67.57 12.02 -31.02
C ARG A 53 67.55 12.23 -29.49
N LYS A 54 68.05 13.42 -29.11
CA LYS A 54 68.69 13.87 -27.86
C LYS A 54 67.80 13.91 -26.58
N PRO A 55 68.41 13.90 -25.37
CA PRO A 55 67.71 13.70 -24.10
C PRO A 55 66.95 14.94 -23.60
N LEU A 56 65.78 14.69 -23.01
CA LEU A 56 64.98 15.67 -22.28
C LEU A 56 65.66 16.02 -20.94
N SER A 57 65.85 17.31 -20.71
CA SER A 57 66.32 17.88 -19.45
C SER A 57 65.19 17.99 -18.43
N ARG A 58 65.42 17.35 -17.27
CA ARG A 58 65.05 17.70 -15.88
C ARG A 58 63.96 18.76 -15.66
N ILE A 59 62.92 18.36 -14.92
CA ILE A 59 62.55 18.95 -13.63
C ILE A 59 62.05 17.79 -12.73
N ALA A 60 62.72 17.58 -11.60
CA ALA A 60 62.22 16.74 -10.52
C ALA A 60 61.75 17.68 -9.39
N ILE A 61 60.45 17.73 -9.14
CA ILE A 61 59.89 18.39 -7.96
C ILE A 61 59.58 17.31 -6.92
N GLY A 62 60.36 17.32 -5.85
CA GLY A 62 59.88 16.95 -4.51
C GLY A 62 60.07 15.49 -4.09
N GLY A 63 61.30 15.14 -3.71
CA GLY A 63 61.54 13.99 -2.83
C GLY A 63 61.05 14.28 -1.40
N THR A 64 60.47 13.28 -0.77
CA THR A 64 60.08 13.29 0.65
C THR A 64 61.32 13.27 1.53
N ALA A 65 61.68 14.41 2.10
CA ALA A 65 62.63 14.49 3.21
C ALA A 65 61.89 14.26 4.52
N SER A 66 62.20 13.15 5.18
CA SER A 66 61.91 12.92 6.59
C SER A 66 62.65 13.97 7.42
N GLN A 67 61.90 14.86 8.08
CA GLN A 67 62.40 15.70 9.15
C GLN A 67 61.52 15.53 10.38
N SER A 68 62.06 14.75 11.33
CA SER A 68 61.69 14.76 12.73
C SER A 68 61.90 16.18 13.28
N GLN A 69 60.82 16.87 13.64
CA GLN A 69 60.88 18.03 14.51
C GLN A 69 60.09 17.76 15.79
N LYS A 70 60.88 17.52 16.84
CA LYS A 70 60.51 17.53 18.25
C LYS A 70 60.18 18.98 18.63
N ALA A 71 58.91 19.27 18.89
CA ALA A 71 58.48 20.50 19.57
C ALA A 71 57.91 20.11 20.94
N SER A 72 58.77 20.18 21.95
CA SER A 72 58.37 20.26 23.35
C SER A 72 58.11 21.73 23.70
N GLY A 73 56.86 22.06 24.02
CA GLY A 73 56.46 23.37 24.55
C GLY A 73 55.15 23.19 25.29
N GLY A 74 55.20 23.33 26.62
CA GLY A 74 54.15 22.94 27.55
C GLY A 74 52.86 23.75 27.44
N GLY A 75 51.76 23.06 27.74
CA GLY A 75 50.42 23.59 27.82
C GLY A 75 49.47 22.45 28.15
N SER A 76 49.38 22.11 29.43
CA SER A 76 48.39 21.19 29.99
C SER A 76 46.99 21.65 29.61
N GLY A 77 46.37 20.95 28.67
CA GLY A 77 44.98 21.14 28.27
C GLY A 77 44.54 19.89 27.55
N SER A 78 43.90 19.00 28.30
CA SER A 78 43.34 17.74 27.85
C SER A 78 42.51 17.89 26.56
N ILE A 79 43.07 17.45 25.43
CA ILE A 79 42.28 17.04 24.24
C ILE A 79 41.74 15.61 24.50
N GLU A 80 41.26 15.37 25.72
CA GLU A 80 40.47 14.19 26.13
C GLU A 80 39.00 14.57 26.35
N PHE A 81 38.64 15.82 26.10
CA PHE A 81 37.24 16.21 26.00
C PHE A 81 36.69 15.74 24.65
N ALA A 82 35.81 14.73 24.72
CA ALA A 82 34.64 14.57 23.86
C ALA A 82 34.64 13.53 22.71
N THR A 83 35.46 12.48 22.69
CA THR A 83 35.21 11.40 21.69
C THR A 83 33.83 10.77 21.91
N TRP A 84 33.50 10.37 23.14
CA TRP A 84 32.19 9.76 23.42
C TRP A 84 31.04 10.77 23.33
N LYS A 85 31.26 12.05 23.70
CA LYS A 85 30.25 13.12 23.58
C LYS A 85 30.00 13.49 22.12
N ALA A 86 31.04 13.55 21.28
CA ALA A 86 30.93 13.77 19.84
C ALA A 86 30.27 12.57 19.16
N THR A 87 30.64 11.34 19.53
CA THR A 87 29.95 10.13 19.06
C THR A 87 28.48 10.14 19.48
N ALA A 88 28.16 10.49 20.72
CA ALA A 88 26.79 10.62 21.19
C ALA A 88 26.04 11.70 20.38
N LEU A 89 26.66 12.84 20.09
CA LEU A 89 26.06 13.92 19.27
C LEU A 89 25.84 13.47 17.81
N VAL A 90 26.79 12.77 17.20
CA VAL A 90 26.63 12.22 15.84
C VAL A 90 25.55 11.15 15.80
N LEU A 91 25.47 10.28 16.80
CA LEU A 91 24.43 9.26 16.89
C LEU A 91 23.05 9.88 17.15
N THR A 92 22.95 10.91 18.00
CA THR A 92 21.68 11.58 18.27
C THR A 92 21.23 12.41 17.08
N LEU A 93 22.11 13.21 16.46
CA LEU A 93 21.80 14.00 15.27
C LEU A 93 21.50 13.09 14.08
N GLY A 94 22.34 12.09 13.83
CA GLY A 94 22.16 11.10 12.77
C GLY A 94 20.89 10.28 12.96
N GLY A 95 20.61 9.82 14.18
CA GLY A 95 19.37 9.11 14.51
C GLY A 95 18.12 9.97 14.36
N THR A 96 18.17 11.24 14.78
CA THR A 96 17.05 12.19 14.62
C THR A 96 16.81 12.50 13.14
N LEU A 97 17.86 12.76 12.38
CA LEU A 97 17.77 13.03 10.95
C LEU A 97 17.27 11.80 10.20
N TYR A 98 17.77 10.60 10.53
CA TYR A 98 17.30 9.34 9.98
C TYR A 98 15.82 9.11 10.29
N TYR A 99 15.38 9.33 11.53
CA TYR A 99 13.98 9.21 11.92
C TYR A 99 13.09 10.18 11.13
N PHE A 100 13.51 11.44 10.99
CA PHE A 100 12.80 12.44 10.21
C PHE A 100 12.70 12.04 8.73
N PHE A 101 13.82 11.67 8.10
CA PHE A 101 13.84 11.21 6.72
C PHE A 101 13.04 9.93 6.50
N ALA A 102 13.09 8.97 7.43
CA ALA A 102 12.31 7.74 7.34
C ALA A 102 10.80 8.02 7.44
N LYS A 103 10.39 8.92 8.35
CA LYS A 103 9.00 9.36 8.49
C LYS A 103 8.50 10.10 7.26
N GLU A 104 9.31 11.01 6.72
CA GLU A 104 8.96 11.79 5.53
C GLU A 104 8.92 10.92 4.27
N LYS A 105 9.89 10.00 4.12
CA LYS A 105 9.90 9.02 3.03
C LYS A 105 8.62 8.19 3.04
N ARG A 106 8.18 7.69 4.20
CA ARG A 106 6.97 6.89 4.33
C ARG A 106 5.70 7.68 3.98
N ARG A 107 5.60 8.93 4.43
CA ARG A 107 4.52 9.86 4.05
C ARG A 107 4.47 10.07 2.53
N LEU A 108 5.62 10.30 1.91
CA LEU A 108 5.73 10.50 0.46
C LEU A 108 5.41 9.23 -0.33
N GLU A 109 5.78 8.06 0.16
CA GLU A 109 5.42 6.78 -0.47
C GLU A 109 3.91 6.58 -0.49
N ILE A 110 3.22 6.88 0.61
CA ILE A 110 1.76 6.80 0.69
C ILE A 110 1.07 7.83 -0.18
N GLU A 111 1.57 9.07 -0.19
CA GLU A 111 1.06 10.09 -1.08
C GLU A 111 1.22 9.64 -2.55
N LYS A 112 2.37 9.06 -2.90
CA LYS A 112 2.62 8.50 -4.24
C LYS A 112 1.71 7.31 -4.55
N GLU A 113 1.44 6.42 -3.61
CA GLU A 113 0.50 5.30 -3.80
C GLU A 113 -0.91 5.83 -4.08
N ALA A 114 -1.38 6.78 -3.28
CA ALA A 114 -2.67 7.43 -3.46
C ALA A 114 -2.73 8.20 -4.79
N GLU A 115 -1.69 8.93 -5.17
CA GLU A 115 -1.61 9.60 -6.48
C GLU A 115 -1.54 8.62 -7.64
N ALA A 116 -0.81 7.52 -7.50
CA ALA A 116 -0.74 6.45 -8.49
C ALA A 116 -2.08 5.72 -8.66
N ASN A 117 -2.95 5.76 -7.66
CA ASN A 117 -4.32 5.27 -7.73
C ASN A 117 -5.29 6.28 -8.37
N ARG A 118 -4.92 7.57 -8.40
CA ARG A 118 -5.66 8.65 -9.09
C ARG A 118 -5.26 8.84 -10.55
N GLY A 119 -4.07 8.36 -10.94
CA GLY A 119 -3.43 8.67 -12.23
C GLY A 119 -4.08 8.05 -13.47
N TYR A 120 -3.93 8.74 -14.61
CA TYR A 120 -4.37 8.29 -15.93
C TYR A 120 -3.65 7.00 -16.36
N GLY A 121 -4.42 6.03 -16.90
CA GLY A 121 -3.88 4.75 -17.41
C GLY A 121 -4.11 3.54 -16.50
N LYS A 122 -4.62 3.73 -15.28
CA LYS A 122 -5.16 2.66 -14.45
C LYS A 122 -6.69 2.63 -14.48
N PRO A 123 -7.31 1.47 -14.26
CA PRO A 123 -8.74 1.39 -14.06
C PRO A 123 -9.18 2.24 -12.85
N LEU A 124 -9.86 3.37 -13.11
CA LEU A 124 -10.43 4.23 -12.07
C LEU A 124 -11.41 3.42 -11.20
N VAL A 125 -11.16 3.38 -9.89
CA VAL A 125 -12.08 2.87 -8.87
C VAL A 125 -12.85 4.07 -8.33
N GLY A 126 -14.17 3.98 -8.35
CA GLY A 126 -15.07 5.08 -8.05
C GLY A 126 -15.65 5.74 -9.31
N GLY A 127 -16.64 6.60 -9.11
CA GLY A 127 -17.37 7.27 -10.18
C GLY A 127 -18.76 7.67 -9.74
N PRO A 128 -19.54 8.32 -10.62
CA PRO A 128 -20.87 8.77 -10.27
C PRO A 128 -21.80 7.58 -10.04
N PHE A 129 -22.60 7.67 -8.99
CA PHE A 129 -23.64 6.71 -8.65
C PHE A 129 -24.82 7.43 -8.01
N LYS A 130 -25.99 6.81 -8.07
CA LYS A 130 -27.21 7.31 -7.45
C LYS A 130 -27.86 6.15 -6.72
N LEU A 131 -27.91 6.24 -5.41
CA LEU A 131 -28.49 5.26 -4.49
C LEU A 131 -29.41 5.99 -3.52
N VAL A 132 -30.05 5.23 -2.64
CA VAL A 132 -30.95 5.72 -1.61
C VAL A 132 -30.43 5.23 -0.26
N ASP A 133 -30.41 6.11 0.73
CA ASP A 133 -30.04 5.72 2.08
C ASP A 133 -31.17 4.94 2.79
N PHE A 134 -30.90 4.39 3.98
CA PHE A 134 -31.93 3.69 4.75
C PHE A 134 -33.04 4.62 5.31
N ASN A 135 -32.87 5.94 5.24
CA ASN A 135 -33.89 6.93 5.64
C ASN A 135 -34.80 7.32 4.46
N GLY A 136 -34.46 6.91 3.23
CA GLY A 136 -35.18 7.24 2.00
C GLY A 136 -34.63 8.44 1.24
N ASP A 137 -33.54 9.04 1.70
CA ASP A 137 -32.88 10.18 1.07
C ASP A 137 -31.98 9.74 -0.09
N GLU A 138 -31.91 10.57 -1.14
CA GLU A 138 -31.01 10.33 -2.27
C GLU A 138 -29.54 10.52 -1.85
N PHE A 139 -28.70 9.53 -2.17
CA PHE A 139 -27.27 9.56 -1.91
C PHE A 139 -26.48 9.35 -3.20
N THR A 140 -25.54 10.26 -3.46
CA THR A 140 -24.70 10.28 -4.65
C THR A 140 -23.22 10.40 -4.30
N GLU A 141 -22.33 10.38 -5.29
CA GLU A 141 -20.90 10.62 -5.09
C GLU A 141 -20.60 12.00 -4.49
N GLN A 142 -21.51 12.97 -4.64
CA GLN A 142 -21.34 14.32 -4.11
C GLN A 142 -21.41 14.35 -2.58
N ASN A 143 -22.15 13.41 -1.98
CA ASN A 143 -22.24 13.24 -0.53
C ASN A 143 -20.95 12.67 0.08
N LEU A 144 -20.00 12.21 -0.74
CA LEU A 144 -18.66 11.78 -0.30
C LEU A 144 -17.70 12.97 -0.16
N LEU A 145 -18.02 14.12 -0.76
CA LEU A 145 -17.11 15.26 -0.80
C LEU A 145 -16.99 15.94 0.58
N GLY A 146 -15.80 16.43 0.89
CA GLY A 146 -15.49 17.15 2.12
C GLY A 146 -15.21 16.25 3.34
N LYS A 147 -15.36 14.93 3.22
CA LYS A 147 -15.10 13.96 4.30
C LYS A 147 -14.31 12.76 3.80
N PHE A 148 -13.50 12.17 4.66
CA PHE A 148 -12.98 10.83 4.39
C PHE A 148 -14.14 9.84 4.49
N SER A 149 -14.29 8.98 3.49
CA SER A 149 -15.34 7.97 3.48
C SER A 149 -14.72 6.58 3.36
N ILE A 150 -15.28 5.60 4.06
CA ILE A 150 -14.89 4.19 3.93
C ILE A 150 -16.09 3.41 3.44
N ILE A 151 -15.97 2.81 2.26
CA ILE A 151 -17.07 2.14 1.58
C ILE A 151 -16.86 0.63 1.65
N TYR A 152 -17.87 -0.09 2.12
CA TYR A 152 -17.93 -1.55 2.13
C TYR A 152 -19.10 -2.03 1.28
N PHE A 153 -18.87 -3.07 0.49
CA PHE A 153 -19.90 -3.72 -0.32
C PHE A 153 -20.24 -5.07 0.31
N GLY A 154 -21.49 -5.25 0.73
CA GLY A 154 -21.94 -6.46 1.43
C GLY A 154 -23.43 -6.70 1.23
N PHE A 155 -24.04 -7.59 2.01
CA PHE A 155 -25.48 -7.78 2.04
C PHE A 155 -25.89 -8.36 3.41
N SER A 156 -27.13 -8.11 3.85
CA SER A 156 -27.56 -8.45 5.22
C SER A 156 -27.59 -9.97 5.50
N HIS A 157 -27.81 -10.80 4.47
CA HIS A 157 -27.93 -12.26 4.58
C HIS A 157 -26.59 -12.99 4.37
N CYS A 158 -25.45 -12.32 4.51
CA CYS A 158 -24.15 -12.96 4.35
C CYS A 158 -23.87 -13.87 5.55
N PRO A 159 -23.56 -15.18 5.35
CA PRO A 159 -23.54 -16.15 6.43
C PRO A 159 -22.49 -15.85 7.50
N ASP A 160 -21.29 -15.40 7.09
CA ASP A 160 -20.15 -15.28 8.03
C ASP A 160 -19.29 -14.03 7.81
N ILE A 161 -18.99 -13.63 6.56
CA ILE A 161 -17.92 -12.64 6.30
C ILE A 161 -18.34 -11.19 6.54
N CYS A 162 -19.58 -10.80 6.19
CA CYS A 162 -20.00 -9.40 6.36
C CYS A 162 -20.04 -8.98 7.84
N PRO A 163 -20.67 -9.75 8.76
CA PRO A 163 -20.71 -9.37 10.18
C PRO A 163 -19.32 -9.18 10.78
N ASP A 164 -18.40 -10.12 10.53
CA ASP A 164 -17.00 -10.04 11.02
C ASP A 164 -16.27 -8.78 10.53
N GLU A 165 -16.45 -8.42 9.26
CA GLU A 165 -15.82 -7.24 8.68
C GLU A 165 -16.48 -5.95 9.23
N LEU A 166 -17.80 -5.93 9.43
CA LEU A 166 -18.50 -4.78 10.00
C LEU A 166 -18.14 -4.53 11.47
N ASP A 167 -18.02 -5.57 12.29
CA ASP A 167 -17.54 -5.45 13.68
C ASP A 167 -16.13 -4.86 13.72
N LYS A 168 -15.24 -5.35 12.85
CA LYS A 168 -13.89 -4.82 12.72
C LYS A 168 -13.90 -3.34 12.30
N LEU A 169 -14.79 -2.96 11.37
CA LEU A 169 -14.96 -1.57 10.97
C LEU A 169 -15.44 -0.70 12.15
N SER A 170 -16.38 -1.17 12.97
CA SER A 170 -16.82 -0.46 14.18
C SER A 170 -15.66 -0.16 15.12
N VAL A 171 -14.78 -1.15 15.36
CA VAL A 171 -13.57 -0.97 16.17
C VAL A 171 -12.63 0.08 15.54
N TRP A 172 -12.50 0.07 14.21
CA TRP A 172 -11.68 1.07 13.52
C TRP A 172 -12.24 2.48 13.69
N LEU A 173 -13.54 2.67 13.52
CA LEU A 173 -14.22 3.96 13.65
C LEU A 173 -14.04 4.54 15.07
N ASP A 174 -14.26 3.73 16.10
CA ASP A 174 -14.04 4.13 17.49
C ASP A 174 -12.58 4.48 17.78
N GLY A 175 -11.64 3.69 17.24
CA GLY A 175 -10.21 3.93 17.37
C GLY A 175 -9.76 5.24 16.71
N LEU A 176 -10.34 5.58 15.56
CA LEU A 176 -10.09 6.83 14.83
C LEU A 176 -10.73 8.03 15.51
N LYS A 177 -11.96 7.88 16.02
CA LYS A 177 -12.69 8.91 16.77
C LYS A 177 -11.93 9.34 18.02
N LYS A 178 -11.34 8.39 18.76
CA LYS A 178 -10.45 8.65 19.90
C LYS A 178 -9.19 9.47 19.54
N LYS A 179 -8.78 9.43 18.27
CA LYS A 179 -7.64 10.19 17.72
C LYS A 179 -8.07 11.53 17.08
N GLY A 180 -9.36 11.87 17.13
CA GLY A 180 -9.91 13.08 16.50
C GLY A 180 -10.03 12.98 14.98
N ILE A 181 -10.06 11.76 14.43
CA ILE A 181 -10.24 11.53 12.99
C ILE A 181 -11.65 11.01 12.77
N GLU A 182 -12.48 11.79 12.07
CA GLU A 182 -13.82 11.40 11.67
C GLU A 182 -13.82 10.82 10.25
N ILE A 183 -14.45 9.66 10.09
CA ILE A 183 -14.63 9.00 8.80
C ILE A 183 -16.09 8.65 8.66
N GLN A 184 -16.62 8.81 7.45
CA GLN A 184 -17.97 8.45 7.08
C GLN A 184 -18.01 6.98 6.61
N PRO A 185 -18.55 6.05 7.42
CA PRO A 185 -18.69 4.66 7.00
C PRO A 185 -19.95 4.46 6.16
N ILE A 186 -19.77 3.81 5.02
CA ILE A 186 -20.82 3.59 4.03
C ILE A 186 -20.88 2.11 3.71
N PHE A 187 -22.06 1.53 3.90
CA PHE A 187 -22.39 0.17 3.50
C PHE A 187 -23.25 0.22 2.25
N ILE A 188 -22.80 -0.39 1.16
CA ILE A 188 -23.60 -0.53 -0.08
C ILE A 188 -24.03 -1.98 -0.20
N THR A 189 -25.35 -2.22 -0.26
CA THR A 189 -25.84 -3.58 -0.48
C THR A 189 -25.56 -4.04 -1.92
N CYS A 190 -25.12 -5.28 -2.07
CA CYS A 190 -25.03 -6.00 -3.33
C CYS A 190 -26.32 -6.78 -3.66
N ASP A 191 -27.30 -6.78 -2.75
CA ASP A 191 -28.55 -7.53 -2.89
C ASP A 191 -29.79 -6.69 -2.54
N PRO A 192 -30.16 -5.74 -3.42
CA PRO A 192 -31.30 -4.86 -3.18
C PRO A 192 -32.65 -5.58 -3.10
N ALA A 193 -32.73 -6.85 -3.56
CA ALA A 193 -33.98 -7.62 -3.49
C ALA A 193 -34.32 -8.08 -2.07
N ARG A 194 -33.31 -8.36 -1.25
CA ARG A 194 -33.46 -8.79 0.15
C ARG A 194 -33.16 -7.67 1.16
N ASP A 195 -32.50 -6.61 0.71
CA ASP A 195 -32.04 -5.50 1.56
C ASP A 195 -32.79 -4.18 1.27
N PRO A 196 -34.09 -4.08 1.55
CA PRO A 196 -34.80 -2.81 1.53
C PRO A 196 -34.31 -1.89 2.67
N PRO A 197 -34.59 -0.58 2.59
CA PRO A 197 -34.12 0.42 3.57
C PRO A 197 -34.34 0.04 5.04
N HIS A 198 -35.51 -0.52 5.39
CA HIS A 198 -35.83 -0.89 6.77
C HIS A 198 -34.99 -2.06 7.30
N VAL A 199 -34.70 -3.06 6.46
CA VAL A 199 -33.84 -4.19 6.83
C VAL A 199 -32.40 -3.71 7.03
N LEU A 200 -31.89 -2.86 6.13
CA LEU A 200 -30.56 -2.29 6.28
C LEU A 200 -30.44 -1.46 7.55
N LYS A 201 -31.47 -0.70 7.91
CA LYS A 201 -31.48 0.11 9.13
C LYS A 201 -31.37 -0.76 10.38
N GLU A 202 -32.15 -1.83 10.46
CA GLU A 202 -32.12 -2.78 11.58
C GLU A 202 -30.77 -3.48 11.65
N TYR A 203 -30.31 -4.04 10.53
CA TYR A 203 -29.02 -4.73 10.44
C TYR A 203 -27.84 -3.84 10.84
N LEU A 204 -27.74 -2.63 10.28
CA LEU A 204 -26.62 -1.73 10.55
C LEU A 204 -26.65 -1.13 11.96
N SER A 205 -27.82 -1.08 12.60
CA SER A 205 -27.97 -0.57 13.97
C SER A 205 -27.28 -1.44 15.02
N GLU A 206 -27.01 -2.71 14.70
CA GLU A 206 -26.30 -3.63 15.59
C GLU A 206 -24.78 -3.38 15.62
N PHE A 207 -24.21 -2.76 14.57
CA PHE A 207 -22.77 -2.59 14.42
C PHE A 207 -22.26 -1.25 14.94
N HIS A 208 -22.68 -0.14 14.33
CA HIS A 208 -22.20 1.19 14.70
C HIS A 208 -23.19 2.30 14.30
N PRO A 209 -23.47 3.29 15.16
CA PRO A 209 -24.51 4.30 14.92
C PRO A 209 -24.20 5.26 13.77
N ASP A 210 -22.92 5.46 13.44
CA ASP A 210 -22.50 6.35 12.35
C ASP A 210 -22.59 5.68 10.95
N MET A 211 -23.01 4.40 10.87
CA MET A 211 -23.13 3.64 9.62
C MET A 211 -24.22 4.22 8.72
N ILE A 212 -23.88 4.44 7.45
CA ILE A 212 -24.83 4.83 6.41
C ILE A 212 -25.03 3.65 5.47
N GLY A 213 -26.24 3.09 5.44
CA GLY A 213 -26.61 2.02 4.52
C GLY A 213 -27.24 2.57 3.25
N LEU A 214 -26.72 2.14 2.10
CA LEU A 214 -27.20 2.51 0.78
C LEU A 214 -27.76 1.29 0.05
N THR A 215 -28.92 1.48 -0.56
CA THR A 215 -29.64 0.52 -1.41
C THR A 215 -30.22 1.24 -2.62
N GLY A 216 -30.97 0.54 -3.47
CA GLY A 216 -31.63 1.12 -4.62
C GLY A 216 -32.10 0.07 -5.60
N ASP A 217 -32.45 0.49 -6.82
CA ASP A 217 -32.80 -0.43 -7.87
C ASP A 217 -31.62 -1.33 -8.25
N TYR A 218 -31.92 -2.55 -8.71
CA TYR A 218 -30.92 -3.51 -9.15
C TYR A 218 -29.91 -2.91 -10.13
N GLU A 219 -30.39 -2.14 -11.12
CA GLU A 219 -29.50 -1.48 -12.09
C GLU A 219 -28.66 -0.36 -11.48
N ALA A 220 -29.17 0.37 -10.48
CA ALA A 220 -28.42 1.41 -9.78
C ALA A 220 -27.28 0.81 -8.94
N VAL A 221 -27.59 -0.23 -8.16
CA VAL A 221 -26.59 -1.01 -7.41
C VAL A 221 -25.56 -1.62 -8.35
N LYS A 222 -26.01 -2.20 -9.47
CA LYS A 222 -25.12 -2.78 -10.48
C LYS A 222 -24.15 -1.77 -11.06
N GLN A 223 -24.62 -0.56 -11.34
CA GLN A 223 -23.78 0.53 -11.81
C GLN A 223 -22.76 0.93 -10.74
N ALA A 224 -23.18 1.10 -9.49
CA ALA A 224 -22.28 1.40 -8.37
C ALA A 224 -21.19 0.33 -8.23
N CYS A 225 -21.58 -0.95 -8.14
CA CYS A 225 -20.64 -2.07 -8.08
C CYS A 225 -19.65 -2.06 -9.25
N LYS A 226 -20.11 -1.78 -10.48
CA LYS A 226 -19.23 -1.66 -11.66
C LYS A 226 -18.22 -0.52 -11.54
N LYS A 227 -18.59 0.65 -10.98
CA LYS A 227 -17.67 1.78 -10.76
C LYS A 227 -16.58 1.44 -9.75
N TYR A 228 -16.92 0.67 -8.73
CA TYR A 228 -15.99 0.22 -7.70
C TYR A 228 -15.32 -1.13 -8.01
N ARG A 229 -15.62 -1.71 -9.18
CA ARG A 229 -15.11 -3.01 -9.65
C ARG A 229 -15.44 -4.17 -8.72
N VAL A 230 -16.56 -4.06 -8.05
CA VAL A 230 -17.17 -5.13 -7.29
C VAL A 230 -17.97 -5.98 -8.25
N TYR A 231 -17.56 -7.23 -8.39
CA TYR A 231 -18.35 -8.23 -9.09
C TYR A 231 -19.39 -8.76 -8.11
N PHE A 232 -20.63 -8.82 -8.57
CA PHE A 232 -21.69 -9.53 -7.87
C PHE A 232 -22.48 -10.33 -8.90
N SER A 233 -22.90 -11.53 -8.50
CA SER A 233 -23.65 -12.46 -9.35
C SER A 233 -24.92 -12.84 -8.63
N THR A 234 -26.06 -12.64 -9.29
CA THR A 234 -27.35 -13.13 -8.83
C THR A 234 -27.64 -14.43 -9.59
N PRO A 235 -27.87 -15.57 -8.91
CA PRO A 235 -28.18 -16.81 -9.60
C PRO A 235 -29.45 -16.66 -10.46
N PRO A 236 -29.45 -17.12 -11.73
CA PRO A 236 -30.49 -16.83 -12.71
C PRO A 236 -31.84 -17.53 -12.46
N SER A 237 -31.98 -18.32 -11.40
CA SER A 237 -33.18 -19.13 -11.16
C SER A 237 -33.32 -19.46 -9.68
N LEU A 238 -33.95 -18.55 -8.93
CA LEU A 238 -34.24 -18.74 -7.51
C LEU A 238 -35.72 -19.01 -7.34
N LYS A 239 -36.05 -20.10 -6.64
CA LYS A 239 -37.40 -20.34 -6.15
C LYS A 239 -37.66 -19.38 -4.97
N PRO A 240 -38.88 -18.88 -4.78
CA PRO A 240 -39.21 -18.06 -3.61
C PRO A 240 -38.81 -18.79 -2.32
N GLY A 241 -37.96 -18.18 -1.49
CA GLY A 241 -37.48 -18.75 -0.23
C GLY A 241 -36.17 -19.57 -0.30
N GLN A 242 -35.44 -19.57 -1.42
CA GLN A 242 -34.08 -20.12 -1.47
C GLN A 242 -33.03 -19.03 -1.23
N ASP A 243 -32.20 -19.21 -0.21
CA ASP A 243 -31.02 -18.38 -0.01
C ASP A 243 -29.99 -18.63 -1.11
N TYR A 244 -29.42 -17.54 -1.61
CA TYR A 244 -28.30 -17.56 -2.53
C TYR A 244 -27.12 -16.77 -2.01
N LEU A 245 -25.94 -17.24 -2.39
CA LEU A 245 -24.69 -16.55 -2.18
C LEU A 245 -24.51 -15.52 -3.28
N VAL A 246 -24.32 -14.28 -2.85
CA VAL A 246 -23.83 -13.20 -3.69
C VAL A 246 -22.35 -13.08 -3.40
N ASP A 247 -21.51 -13.38 -4.39
CA ASP A 247 -20.09 -13.04 -4.27
C ASP A 247 -19.96 -11.51 -4.20
N HIS A 248 -19.27 -11.00 -3.18
CA HIS A 248 -18.96 -9.58 -3.04
C HIS A 248 -17.50 -9.38 -2.64
N SER A 249 -17.01 -8.16 -2.87
CA SER A 249 -15.65 -7.76 -2.51
C SER A 249 -15.51 -7.68 -0.98
N ILE A 250 -14.44 -8.26 -0.42
CA ILE A 250 -14.12 -8.21 1.02
C ILE A 250 -13.19 -7.03 1.38
N PHE A 251 -13.15 -6.01 0.52
CA PHE A 251 -12.31 -4.84 0.70
C PHE A 251 -13.12 -3.64 1.18
N PHE A 252 -12.52 -2.88 2.10
CA PHE A 252 -12.94 -1.53 2.42
C PHE A 252 -12.24 -0.53 1.50
N TYR A 253 -13.02 0.27 0.78
CA TYR A 253 -12.49 1.29 -0.11
C TYR A 253 -12.39 2.61 0.65
N LEU A 254 -11.17 3.08 0.88
CA LEU A 254 -10.92 4.37 1.49
C LEU A 254 -10.94 5.47 0.41
N MET A 255 -11.84 6.43 0.58
CA MET A 255 -12.05 7.57 -0.29
C MET A 255 -11.61 8.86 0.41
N ASP A 256 -10.99 9.75 -0.33
CA ASP A 256 -10.57 11.06 0.17
C ASP A 256 -11.71 12.09 0.14
N PRO A 257 -11.52 13.28 0.76
CA PRO A 257 -12.49 14.38 0.70
C PRO A 257 -12.78 14.94 -0.71
N GLU A 258 -12.01 14.56 -1.73
CA GLU A 258 -12.25 14.89 -3.14
C GLU A 258 -13.04 13.78 -3.87
N GLY A 259 -13.51 12.77 -3.14
CA GLY A 259 -14.23 11.62 -3.69
C GLY A 259 -13.33 10.67 -4.49
N GLN A 260 -12.01 10.75 -4.31
CA GLN A 260 -11.04 9.93 -5.02
C GLN A 260 -10.65 8.71 -4.19
N PHE A 261 -10.47 7.58 -4.87
CA PHE A 261 -9.96 6.36 -4.24
C PHE A 261 -8.51 6.56 -3.77
N ILE A 262 -8.24 6.19 -2.52
CA ILE A 262 -6.91 6.20 -1.90
C ILE A 262 -6.35 4.78 -1.88
N ASP A 263 -7.04 3.87 -1.20
CA ASP A 263 -6.54 2.53 -0.90
C ASP A 263 -7.69 1.55 -0.62
N ALA A 264 -7.43 0.25 -0.76
CA ALA A 264 -8.37 -0.83 -0.49
C ALA A 264 -7.84 -1.68 0.67
N LEU A 265 -8.49 -1.60 1.84
CA LEU A 265 -8.11 -2.35 3.02
C LEU A 265 -8.82 -3.70 3.01
N GLY A 266 -8.06 -4.80 2.96
CA GLY A 266 -8.60 -6.15 3.02
C GLY A 266 -8.44 -6.79 4.39
N ARG A 267 -8.75 -8.09 4.48
CA ARG A 267 -8.69 -8.86 5.73
C ARG A 267 -7.30 -8.96 6.36
N GLN A 268 -6.24 -8.62 5.63
CA GLN A 268 -4.89 -8.58 6.18
C GLN A 268 -4.71 -7.53 7.28
N TYR A 269 -5.60 -6.54 7.38
CA TYR A 269 -5.58 -5.52 8.41
C TYR A 269 -6.43 -5.97 9.60
N ASP A 270 -5.80 -6.06 10.77
CA ASP A 270 -6.46 -6.27 12.06
C ASP A 270 -7.01 -4.95 12.63
N GLU A 271 -7.62 -5.01 13.81
CA GLU A 271 -8.21 -3.86 14.52
C GLU A 271 -7.22 -2.69 14.71
N GLN A 272 -5.94 -2.99 14.99
CA GLN A 272 -4.94 -1.96 15.26
C GLN A 272 -4.26 -1.44 13.99
N THR A 273 -3.85 -2.34 13.10
CA THR A 273 -3.15 -1.96 11.87
C THR A 273 -4.07 -1.26 10.87
N GLY A 274 -5.37 -1.59 10.85
CA GLY A 274 -6.37 -0.88 10.05
C GLY A 274 -6.47 0.59 10.46
N VAL A 275 -6.66 0.86 11.76
CA VAL A 275 -6.68 2.23 12.31
C VAL A 275 -5.39 2.97 11.98
N ALA A 276 -4.24 2.32 12.16
CA ALA A 276 -2.94 2.92 11.88
C ALA A 276 -2.78 3.27 10.40
N LYS A 277 -3.18 2.38 9.49
CA LYS A 277 -3.09 2.57 8.04
C LYS A 277 -4.02 3.70 7.57
N ILE A 278 -5.25 3.74 8.08
CA ILE A 278 -6.19 4.81 7.77
C ILE A 278 -5.67 6.16 8.30
N GLN A 279 -5.19 6.20 9.55
CA GLN A 279 -4.59 7.39 10.13
C GLN A 279 -3.40 7.88 9.29
N GLU A 280 -2.60 6.96 8.76
CA GLU A 280 -1.47 7.29 7.90
C GLU A 280 -1.90 7.98 6.61
N HIS A 281 -2.94 7.45 5.95
CA HIS A 281 -3.53 8.06 4.75
C HIS A 281 -4.12 9.45 5.04
N VAL A 282 -4.84 9.60 6.16
CA VAL A 282 -5.42 10.89 6.58
C VAL A 282 -4.31 11.92 6.84
N ASN A 283 -3.23 11.53 7.52
CA ASN A 283 -2.11 12.42 7.80
C ASN A 283 -1.26 12.76 6.56
N ALA A 284 -1.19 11.83 5.60
CA ALA A 284 -0.48 12.02 4.34
C ALA A 284 -1.29 12.86 3.34
N TYR A 285 -2.62 12.88 3.47
CA TYR A 285 -3.50 13.60 2.57
C TYR A 285 -3.13 15.09 2.47
N ALA A 286 -3.09 15.56 1.23
CA ALA A 286 -2.91 16.96 0.91
C ALA A 286 -3.94 17.35 -0.16
N PRO A 287 -4.68 18.47 0.03
CA PRO A 287 -5.61 18.97 -0.97
C PRO A 287 -4.94 19.20 -2.32
N LYS A 288 -5.70 19.03 -3.41
CA LYS A 288 -5.23 19.21 -4.79
C LYS A 288 -4.43 20.48 -4.99
N GLU A 289 -4.90 21.61 -4.45
CA GLU A 289 -4.22 22.90 -4.57
C GLU A 289 -2.79 22.85 -4.00
N GLN A 290 -2.59 22.20 -2.85
CA GLN A 290 -1.26 22.07 -2.25
C GLN A 290 -0.37 21.12 -3.05
N ARG A 291 -0.94 20.05 -3.61
CA ARG A 291 -0.21 19.10 -4.46
C ARG A 291 0.28 19.75 -5.75
N GLU A 292 -0.57 20.53 -6.42
CA GLU A 292 -0.19 21.24 -7.64
C GLU A 292 0.86 22.33 -7.37
N LYS A 293 0.71 23.12 -6.29
CA LYS A 293 1.75 24.09 -5.88
C LYS A 293 3.10 23.42 -5.59
N ARG A 294 3.11 22.20 -5.02
CA ARG A 294 4.36 21.44 -4.81
C ARG A 294 4.99 21.02 -6.13
N LYS A 295 4.19 20.57 -7.09
CA LYS A 295 4.68 20.23 -8.44
C LYS A 295 5.27 21.46 -9.13
N GLU A 296 4.56 22.59 -9.13
CA GLU A 296 5.05 23.84 -9.72
C GLU A 296 6.37 24.30 -9.08
N LYS A 297 6.47 24.28 -7.74
CA LYS A 297 7.71 24.61 -7.03
C LYS A 297 8.85 23.66 -7.40
N TRP A 298 8.59 22.36 -7.43
CA TRP A 298 9.59 21.36 -7.79
C TRP A 298 10.07 21.51 -9.23
N TYR A 299 9.15 21.75 -10.17
CA TYR A 299 9.48 22.04 -11.56
C TYR A 299 10.27 23.36 -11.68
N SER A 300 9.89 24.40 -10.95
CA SER A 300 10.65 25.66 -10.94
C SER A 300 12.06 25.49 -10.36
N PHE A 301 12.26 24.61 -9.38
CA PHE A 301 13.57 24.30 -8.82
C PHE A 301 14.45 23.48 -9.77
N LEU A 302 13.86 22.61 -10.61
CA LEU A 302 14.61 21.80 -11.56
C LEU A 302 14.98 22.55 -12.86
N PHE A 303 14.25 23.61 -13.20
CA PHE A 303 14.36 24.30 -14.49
C PHE A 303 14.77 25.78 -14.42
N ASN A 304 15.02 26.33 -13.22
CA ASN A 304 15.76 27.58 -13.01
C ASN A 304 17.20 27.28 -12.57
#